data_AF-A0A143ZWJ8-F1
#
_entry.id   AF-A0A143ZWJ8-F1
#
_cell.length_a   1.000
_cell.length_b   1.000
_cell.length_c   1.000
_cell.angle_alpha   90.00
_cell.angle_beta   90.00
_cell.angle_gamma   90.00
#
_symmetry.space_group_name_H-M   'P 1'
#
loop_
_entity.id
_entity.type
_entity.pdbx_description
1 polymer ?
#
loop_
_entity_poly.entity_id
_entity_poly.type
_entity_poly.pdbx_seq_one_letter_code
_entity_poly.pdbx_strand_id
1 'polypeptide(L)'
;MGSKYQKNIKLKALSLAIAYVSYLAVIFFMKQDFSASFICSFVFVSLSFGLQPVLYFFTHTSDYTIKDYFFNLPILYISGVYLGLEIVVGTIFIFLPFRIQISFTVQVILFALALILIISGITSKEMLQENEQKRAARVASIKEFSINLERLYQIANSPEQKQILKVVCNDAKYSYPSDAIEIGGIEVEIRKLIDNIESGIIENDPDKVSETVNTLHTKFQLRNEMVKNN
;
A
#
# COMPACT_ATOMS: atom_id res chain seq x y z
N MET A 1 -2.59 -21.01 6.22
CA MET A 1 -3.06 -19.71 6.77
C MET A 1 -4.45 -19.26 6.26
N GLY A 2 -4.95 -19.71 5.09
CA GLY A 2 -6.24 -19.26 4.54
C GLY A 2 -7.53 -19.63 5.31
N SER A 3 -7.58 -20.76 6.01
CA SER A 3 -8.79 -21.24 6.72
C SER A 3 -9.20 -20.36 7.92
N LYS A 4 -8.22 -19.92 8.72
CA LYS A 4 -8.48 -19.07 9.92
C LYS A 4 -8.90 -17.66 9.53
N TYR A 5 -8.40 -17.16 8.39
CA TYR A 5 -8.70 -15.81 7.90
C TYR A 5 -10.08 -15.72 7.26
N GLN A 6 -10.45 -16.67 6.38
CA GLN A 6 -11.81 -16.81 5.82
C GLN A 6 -12.89 -16.93 6.89
N LYS A 7 -12.58 -17.59 8.01
CA LYS A 7 -13.47 -17.70 9.17
C LYS A 7 -13.78 -16.34 9.80
N ASN A 8 -12.78 -15.45 9.90
CA ASN A 8 -12.97 -14.10 10.46
C ASN A 8 -13.85 -13.22 9.57
N ILE A 9 -13.80 -13.41 8.25
CA ILE A 9 -14.64 -12.69 7.29
C ILE A 9 -16.11 -13.06 7.46
N LYS A 10 -16.38 -14.36 7.42
CA LYS A 10 -17.73 -14.89 7.62
C LYS A 10 -18.28 -14.47 8.98
N LEU A 11 -17.43 -14.42 10.01
CA LEU A 11 -17.82 -13.95 11.33
C LEU A 11 -18.19 -12.46 11.36
N LYS A 12 -17.43 -11.59 10.67
CA LYS A 12 -17.74 -10.15 10.56
C LYS A 12 -19.03 -9.88 9.76
N ALA A 13 -19.19 -10.57 8.63
CA ALA A 13 -20.41 -10.49 7.83
C ALA A 13 -21.63 -10.97 8.62
N LEU A 14 -21.46 -12.07 9.38
CA LEU A 14 -22.49 -12.59 10.27
C LEU A 14 -22.82 -11.59 11.39
N SER A 15 -21.83 -10.97 12.02
CA SER A 15 -22.08 -9.96 13.06
C SER A 15 -22.84 -8.75 12.53
N LEU A 16 -22.52 -8.31 11.30
CA LEU A 16 -23.24 -7.21 10.66
C LEU A 16 -24.69 -7.59 10.32
N ALA A 17 -24.90 -8.81 9.82
CA ALA A 17 -26.24 -9.32 9.53
C ALA A 17 -27.09 -9.42 10.79
N ILE A 18 -26.51 -9.90 11.90
CA ILE A 18 -27.19 -9.94 13.21
C ILE A 18 -27.55 -8.51 13.65
N ALA A 19 -26.61 -7.57 13.59
CA ALA A 19 -26.87 -6.18 13.95
C ALA A 19 -27.99 -5.55 13.12
N TYR A 20 -28.02 -5.81 11.81
CA TYR A 20 -29.07 -5.34 10.92
C TYR A 20 -30.43 -5.97 11.27
N VAL A 21 -30.50 -7.30 11.46
CA VAL A 21 -31.74 -7.98 11.85
C VAL A 21 -32.26 -7.49 13.20
N SER A 22 -31.37 -7.29 14.18
CA SER A 22 -31.73 -6.70 15.47
C SER A 22 -32.27 -5.28 15.31
N TYR A 23 -31.64 -4.46 14.47
CA TYR A 23 -32.14 -3.11 14.16
C TYR A 23 -33.54 -3.16 13.54
N LEU A 24 -33.76 -4.01 12.52
CA LEU A 24 -35.08 -4.19 11.91
C LEU A 24 -36.13 -4.61 12.95
N ALA A 25 -35.81 -5.59 13.80
CA ALA A 25 -36.72 -6.07 14.83
C ALA A 25 -37.14 -4.94 15.78
N VAL A 26 -36.21 -4.09 16.22
CA VAL A 26 -36.51 -2.94 17.09
C VAL A 26 -37.40 -1.92 16.39
N ILE A 27 -37.09 -1.55 15.14
CA ILE A 27 -37.86 -0.55 14.40
C ILE A 27 -39.30 -1.02 14.13
N PHE A 28 -39.48 -2.24 13.63
CA PHE A 28 -40.81 -2.77 13.33
C PHE A 28 -41.63 -3.10 14.59
N PHE A 29 -40.98 -3.44 15.70
CA PHE A 29 -41.67 -3.60 16.98
C PHE A 29 -42.20 -2.28 17.53
N MET A 30 -41.41 -1.20 17.42
CA MET A 30 -41.75 0.10 17.98
C MET A 30 -42.68 0.94 17.09
N LYS A 31 -42.64 0.75 15.77
CA LYS A 31 -43.40 1.59 14.82
C LYS A 31 -44.11 0.75 13.78
N GLN A 32 -45.45 0.86 13.77
CA GLN A 32 -46.33 0.19 12.82
C GLN A 32 -46.84 1.13 11.70
N ASP A 33 -46.71 2.45 11.89
CA ASP A 33 -47.11 3.46 10.89
C ASP A 33 -45.95 3.84 9.95
N PHE A 34 -46.09 3.50 8.68
CA PHE A 34 -45.08 3.74 7.64
C PHE A 34 -45.31 5.05 6.90
N SER A 35 -44.84 6.16 7.47
CA SER A 35 -44.84 7.45 6.79
C SER A 35 -43.81 7.51 5.66
N ALA A 36 -43.92 8.49 4.76
CA ALA A 36 -42.93 8.65 3.69
C ALA A 36 -41.52 8.97 4.23
N SER A 37 -41.41 9.71 5.35
CA SER A 37 -40.14 9.96 6.05
C SER A 37 -39.55 8.67 6.62
N PHE A 38 -40.40 7.81 7.17
CA PHE A 38 -40.01 6.48 7.63
C PHE A 38 -39.37 5.68 6.50
N ILE A 39 -40.08 5.53 5.38
CA ILE A 39 -39.63 4.70 4.26
C ILE A 39 -38.31 5.24 3.70
N CYS A 40 -38.21 6.56 3.55
CA CYS A 40 -36.99 7.21 3.07
C CYS A 40 -35.79 6.89 3.97
N SER A 41 -35.88 7.18 5.27
CA SER A 41 -34.75 6.94 6.18
C SER A 41 -34.44 5.45 6.36
N PHE A 42 -35.47 4.60 6.34
CA PHE A 42 -35.29 3.15 6.37
C PHE A 42 -34.45 2.65 5.19
N VAL A 43 -34.70 3.15 3.98
CA VAL A 43 -33.93 2.78 2.78
C VAL A 43 -32.47 3.20 2.92
N PHE A 44 -32.17 4.40 3.40
CA PHE A 44 -30.78 4.86 3.56
C PHE A 44 -30.02 4.10 4.63
N VAL A 45 -30.64 3.80 5.78
CA VAL A 45 -30.03 2.94 6.79
C VAL A 45 -29.75 1.55 6.21
N SER A 46 -30.72 0.97 5.50
CA SER A 46 -30.55 -0.32 4.83
C SER A 46 -29.41 -0.30 3.81
N LEU A 47 -29.30 0.79 3.04
CA LEU A 47 -28.24 1.01 2.07
C LEU A 47 -26.87 1.09 2.75
N SER A 48 -26.78 1.74 3.92
CA SER A 48 -25.55 1.84 4.71
C SER A 48 -25.09 0.48 5.26
N PHE A 49 -26.03 -0.35 5.74
CA PHE A 49 -25.73 -1.74 6.08
C PHE A 49 -25.28 -2.55 4.87
N GLY A 50 -25.92 -2.35 3.71
CA GLY A 50 -25.56 -3.01 2.45
C GLY A 50 -24.22 -2.55 1.86
N LEU A 51 -23.79 -1.32 2.15
CA LEU A 51 -22.52 -0.77 1.67
C LEU A 51 -21.30 -1.44 2.32
N GLN A 52 -21.41 -1.84 3.59
CA GLN A 52 -20.31 -2.47 4.33
C GLN A 52 -19.77 -3.76 3.67
N PRO A 53 -20.59 -4.78 3.31
CA PRO A 53 -20.07 -5.96 2.64
C PRO A 53 -19.51 -5.66 1.24
N VAL A 54 -20.06 -4.66 0.53
CA VAL A 54 -19.54 -4.22 -0.76
C VAL A 54 -18.12 -3.66 -0.60
N LEU A 55 -17.92 -2.68 0.29
CA LEU A 55 -16.60 -2.10 0.55
C LEU A 55 -15.63 -3.13 1.12
N TYR A 56 -16.12 -4.04 1.96
CA TYR A 56 -15.32 -5.13 2.46
C TYR A 56 -14.84 -6.03 1.33
N PHE A 57 -15.70 -6.38 0.38
CA PHE A 57 -15.33 -7.18 -0.80
C PHE A 57 -14.32 -6.44 -1.69
N PHE A 58 -14.52 -5.15 -1.97
CA PHE A 58 -13.59 -4.36 -2.79
C PHE A 58 -12.22 -4.13 -2.13
N THR A 59 -12.19 -3.99 -0.80
CA THR A 59 -10.93 -3.88 -0.04
C THR A 59 -10.28 -5.24 0.23
N HIS A 60 -10.96 -6.33 -0.13
CA HIS A 60 -10.44 -7.69 0.02
C HIS A 60 -9.53 -8.06 -1.15
N THR A 61 -8.24 -8.22 -0.86
CA THR A 61 -7.25 -8.73 -1.83
C THR A 61 -6.74 -10.07 -1.30
N SER A 62 -6.73 -11.10 -2.15
CA SER A 62 -6.41 -12.48 -1.74
C SER A 62 -4.99 -12.66 -1.16
N ASP A 63 -4.09 -11.72 -1.49
CA ASP A 63 -2.73 -11.65 -0.97
C ASP A 63 -2.57 -10.47 0.00
N TYR A 64 -3.07 -10.62 1.23
CA TYR A 64 -2.88 -9.59 2.27
C TYR A 64 -1.41 -9.48 2.66
N THR A 65 -0.70 -8.51 2.11
CA THR A 65 0.52 -8.00 2.73
C THR A 65 0.13 -7.09 3.90
N ILE A 66 0.94 -7.01 4.97
CA ILE A 66 0.70 -6.13 6.13
C ILE A 66 0.43 -4.66 5.68
N LYS A 67 1.03 -4.25 4.56
CA LYS A 67 0.82 -2.94 3.93
C LYS A 67 -0.60 -2.74 3.41
N ASP A 68 -1.19 -3.70 2.71
CA ASP A 68 -2.55 -3.60 2.17
C ASP A 68 -3.58 -3.48 3.30
N TYR A 69 -3.30 -4.10 4.45
CA TYR A 69 -4.13 -3.91 5.64
C TYR A 69 -4.11 -2.47 6.14
N PHE A 70 -2.93 -1.82 6.16
CA PHE A 70 -2.78 -0.43 6.61
C PHE A 70 -3.48 0.56 5.67
N PHE A 71 -3.44 0.33 4.35
CA PHE A 71 -4.09 1.21 3.38
C PHE A 71 -5.61 1.03 3.30
N ASN A 72 -6.13 -0.16 3.58
CA ASN A 72 -7.58 -0.42 3.56
C ASN A 72 -8.29 -0.02 4.86
N LEU A 73 -7.55 0.12 5.97
CA LEU A 73 -8.11 0.43 7.29
C LEU A 73 -8.80 1.81 7.36
N PRO A 74 -8.25 2.91 6.79
CA PRO A 74 -8.93 4.20 6.75
C PRO A 74 -10.29 4.15 6.01
N ILE A 75 -10.37 3.42 4.89
CA ILE A 75 -11.60 3.29 4.09
C ILE A 75 -12.69 2.58 4.91
N LEU A 76 -12.34 1.45 5.56
CA LEU A 76 -13.27 0.71 6.42
C LEU A 76 -13.67 1.51 7.66
N TYR A 77 -12.75 2.31 8.22
CA TYR A 77 -13.04 3.18 9.36
C TYR A 77 -14.05 4.28 9.01
N ILE A 78 -13.83 5.01 7.90
CA ILE A 78 -14.75 6.04 7.40
C ILE A 78 -16.15 5.44 7.16
N SER A 79 -16.20 4.27 6.52
CA SER A 79 -17.45 3.54 6.28
C SER A 79 -18.17 3.15 7.58
N GLY A 80 -17.43 2.73 8.60
CA GLY A 80 -17.99 2.39 9.92
C GLY A 80 -18.54 3.61 10.66
N VAL A 81 -17.84 4.75 10.59
CA VAL A 81 -18.32 6.03 11.16
C VAL A 81 -19.60 6.47 10.46
N TYR A 82 -19.66 6.38 9.12
CA TYR A 82 -20.87 6.65 8.36
C TYR A 82 -22.04 5.75 8.80
N LEU A 83 -21.83 4.44 8.95
CA LEU A 83 -22.87 3.52 9.46
C LEU A 83 -23.40 3.94 10.83
N GLY A 84 -22.51 4.30 11.75
CA GLY A 84 -22.91 4.75 13.09
C GLY A 84 -23.75 6.03 13.03
N LEU A 85 -23.32 7.02 12.25
CA LEU A 85 -24.07 8.27 12.05
C LEU A 85 -25.42 8.02 11.38
N GLU A 86 -25.45 7.17 10.36
CA GLU A 86 -26.66 6.85 9.61
C GLU A 86 -27.69 6.12 10.49
N ILE A 87 -27.26 5.20 11.36
CA ILE A 87 -28.15 4.57 12.34
C ILE A 87 -28.77 5.62 13.25
N VAL A 88 -27.98 6.55 13.79
CA VAL A 88 -28.49 7.60 14.70
C VAL A 88 -29.45 8.54 13.97
N VAL A 89 -29.02 9.11 12.84
CA VAL A 89 -29.80 10.09 12.06
C VAL A 89 -31.05 9.44 11.46
N GLY A 90 -30.92 8.28 10.84
CA GLY A 90 -32.02 7.52 10.28
C GLY A 90 -33.05 7.11 11.32
N THR A 91 -32.61 6.70 12.52
CA THR A 91 -33.52 6.39 13.64
C THR A 91 -34.33 7.61 14.06
N ILE A 92 -33.70 8.79 14.16
CA ILE A 92 -34.38 10.04 14.51
C ILE A 92 -35.51 10.34 13.50
N PHE A 93 -35.23 10.25 12.20
CA PHE A 93 -36.23 10.50 11.15
C PHE A 93 -37.27 9.39 10.99
N ILE A 94 -36.96 8.17 11.42
CA ILE A 94 -37.92 7.06 11.50
C ILE A 94 -38.95 7.34 12.61
N PHE A 95 -38.52 7.77 13.80
CA PHE A 95 -39.43 7.96 14.93
C PHE A 95 -40.15 9.31 14.91
N LEU A 96 -39.47 10.38 14.52
CA LEU A 96 -40.05 11.73 14.53
C LEU A 96 -40.74 12.05 13.21
N PRO A 97 -41.98 12.60 13.24
CA PRO A 97 -42.72 12.96 12.03
C PRO A 97 -42.17 14.26 11.43
N PHE A 98 -41.16 14.14 10.56
CA PHE A 98 -40.67 15.25 9.74
C PHE A 98 -41.30 15.24 8.34
N ARG A 99 -41.22 16.39 7.65
CA ARG A 99 -41.55 16.46 6.22
C ARG A 99 -40.56 15.63 5.43
N ILE A 100 -41.05 14.87 4.44
CA ILE A 100 -40.23 14.01 3.57
C ILE A 100 -39.05 14.77 2.95
N GLN A 101 -39.26 16.03 2.56
CA GLN A 101 -38.24 16.89 1.95
C GLN A 101 -37.02 17.04 2.87
N ILE A 102 -37.24 17.22 4.17
CA ILE A 102 -36.16 17.44 5.15
C ILE A 102 -35.38 16.13 5.34
N SER A 103 -36.09 15.02 5.58
CA SER A 103 -35.48 13.71 5.78
C SER A 103 -34.67 13.31 4.54
N PHE A 104 -35.24 13.43 3.35
CA PHE A 104 -34.56 13.11 2.10
C PHE A 104 -33.31 13.96 1.86
N THR A 105 -33.39 15.28 2.07
CA THR A 105 -32.22 16.16 1.88
C THR A 105 -31.08 15.81 2.83
N VAL A 106 -31.37 15.59 4.11
CA VAL A 106 -30.32 15.23 5.10
C VAL A 106 -29.70 13.88 4.75
N GLN A 107 -30.53 12.90 4.39
CA GLN A 107 -30.10 11.56 4.01
C GLN A 107 -29.18 11.55 2.78
N VAL A 108 -29.57 12.28 1.73
CA VAL A 108 -28.77 12.40 0.51
C VAL A 108 -27.44 13.10 0.78
N ILE A 109 -27.44 14.19 1.56
CA ILE A 109 -26.20 14.92 1.89
C ILE A 109 -25.24 14.02 2.67
N LEU A 110 -25.74 13.31 3.69
CA LEU A 110 -24.94 12.44 4.52
C LEU A 110 -24.32 11.29 3.71
N PHE A 111 -25.13 10.65 2.85
CA PHE A 111 -24.66 9.60 1.95
C PHE A 111 -23.64 10.12 0.92
N ALA A 112 -23.90 11.26 0.30
CA ALA A 112 -22.99 11.85 -0.68
C ALA A 112 -21.63 12.20 -0.07
N LEU A 113 -21.62 12.79 1.14
CA LEU A 113 -20.39 13.11 1.87
C LEU A 113 -19.58 11.83 2.16
N ALA A 114 -20.25 10.77 2.61
CA ALA A 114 -19.60 9.49 2.86
C ALA A 114 -18.96 8.90 1.60
N LEU A 115 -19.67 8.93 0.46
CA LEU A 115 -19.14 8.46 -0.82
C LEU A 115 -17.90 9.25 -1.26
N ILE A 116 -17.91 10.59 -1.14
CA ILE A 116 -16.77 11.43 -1.49
C ILE A 116 -15.54 11.05 -0.66
N LEU A 117 -15.70 10.86 0.66
CA LEU A 117 -14.61 10.47 1.55
C LEU A 117 -14.06 9.07 1.22
N ILE A 118 -14.95 8.13 0.92
CA ILE A 118 -14.55 6.77 0.51
C ILE A 118 -13.74 6.80 -0.78
N ILE A 119 -14.22 7.52 -1.81
CA ILE A 119 -13.53 7.64 -3.10
C ILE A 119 -12.16 8.30 -2.92
N SER A 120 -12.09 9.38 -2.12
CA SER A 120 -10.82 10.05 -1.80
C SER A 120 -9.83 9.09 -1.12
N GLY A 121 -10.31 8.24 -0.22
CA GLY A 121 -9.50 7.20 0.41
C GLY A 121 -8.96 6.17 -0.58
N ILE A 122 -9.77 5.75 -1.55
CA ILE A 122 -9.37 4.82 -2.62
C ILE A 122 -8.29 5.46 -3.50
N THR A 123 -8.49 6.69 -3.99
CA THR A 123 -7.50 7.38 -4.82
C THR A 123 -6.17 7.59 -4.08
N SER A 124 -6.23 7.95 -2.80
CA SER A 124 -5.03 8.13 -1.97
C SER A 124 -4.23 6.83 -1.86
N LYS A 125 -4.90 5.69 -1.71
CA LYS A 125 -4.26 4.36 -1.70
C LYS A 125 -3.53 4.07 -3.01
N GLU A 126 -4.17 4.31 -4.15
CA GLU A 126 -3.55 4.07 -5.47
C GLU A 126 -2.28 4.90 -5.66
N MET A 127 -2.35 6.20 -5.32
CA MET A 127 -1.18 7.09 -5.37
C MET A 127 -0.06 6.64 -4.42
N LEU A 128 -0.39 6.15 -3.23
CA LEU A 128 0.60 5.65 -2.27
C LEU A 128 1.28 4.37 -2.77
N GLN A 129 0.51 3.43 -3.33
CA GLN A 129 1.04 2.18 -3.90
C GLN A 129 1.97 2.46 -5.10
N GLU A 130 1.58 3.38 -5.99
CA GLU A 130 2.41 3.78 -7.12
C GLU A 130 3.73 4.43 -6.66
N ASN A 131 3.66 5.33 -5.69
CA ASN A 131 4.85 5.99 -5.14
C ASN A 131 5.78 5.01 -4.41
N GLU A 132 5.24 4.02 -3.71
CA GLU A 132 6.05 2.97 -3.09
C GLU A 132 6.73 2.08 -4.13
N GLN A 133 6.06 1.68 -5.20
CA GLN A 133 6.65 0.90 -6.29
C GLN A 133 7.79 1.67 -6.96
N LYS A 134 7.56 2.95 -7.28
CA LYS A 134 8.62 3.83 -7.82
C LYS A 134 9.78 3.96 -6.84
N ARG A 135 9.52 4.13 -5.55
CA ARG A 135 10.57 4.23 -4.53
C ARG A 135 11.35 2.92 -4.37
N ALA A 136 10.70 1.76 -4.47
CA ALA A 136 11.36 0.47 -4.46
C ALA A 136 12.26 0.29 -5.70
N ALA A 137 11.76 0.64 -6.89
CA ALA A 137 12.53 0.62 -8.12
C ALA A 137 13.77 1.54 -8.05
N ARG A 138 13.62 2.75 -7.50
CA ARG A 138 14.75 3.70 -7.36
C ARG A 138 15.91 3.20 -6.51
N VAL A 139 15.64 2.32 -5.53
CA VAL A 139 16.63 1.92 -4.51
C VAL A 139 17.14 0.49 -4.73
N ALA A 140 16.42 -0.34 -5.50
CA ALA A 140 16.72 -1.76 -5.66
C ALA A 140 18.13 -2.03 -6.20
N SER A 141 18.52 -1.41 -7.31
CA SER A 141 19.82 -1.65 -7.96
C SER A 141 21.01 -1.32 -7.07
N ILE A 142 20.97 -0.18 -6.37
CA ILE A 142 22.09 0.25 -5.51
C ILE A 142 22.19 -0.63 -4.27
N LYS A 143 21.06 -1.07 -3.73
CA LYS A 143 21.03 -2.00 -2.60
C LYS A 143 21.60 -3.36 -3.01
N GLU A 144 21.27 -3.85 -4.20
CA GLU A 144 21.85 -5.07 -4.77
C GLU A 144 23.38 -4.94 -4.91
N PHE A 145 23.87 -3.86 -5.52
CA PHE A 145 25.31 -3.63 -5.68
C PHE A 145 26.02 -3.54 -4.32
N SER A 146 25.45 -2.83 -3.35
CA SER A 146 26.01 -2.69 -2.01
C SER A 146 26.12 -4.04 -1.29
N ILE A 147 25.10 -4.90 -1.39
CA ILE A 147 25.10 -6.24 -0.79
C ILE A 147 26.17 -7.12 -1.46
N ASN A 148 26.22 -7.13 -2.80
CA ASN A 148 27.18 -7.96 -3.53
C ASN A 148 28.61 -7.52 -3.25
N LEU A 149 28.89 -6.22 -3.27
CA LEU A 149 30.23 -5.69 -2.99
C LEU A 149 30.67 -5.94 -1.54
N GLU A 150 29.77 -5.78 -0.57
CA GLU A 150 30.08 -6.11 0.82
C GLU A 150 30.39 -7.61 0.98
N ARG A 151 29.63 -8.49 0.29
CA ARG A 151 29.93 -9.92 0.26
C ARG A 151 31.32 -10.19 -0.32
N LEU A 152 31.68 -9.56 -1.44
CA LEU A 152 33.00 -9.69 -2.07
C LEU A 152 34.12 -9.20 -1.15
N TYR A 153 33.90 -8.10 -0.43
CA TYR A 153 34.83 -7.59 0.58
C TYR A 153 35.09 -8.61 1.70
N GLN A 154 34.06 -9.35 2.14
CA GLN A 154 34.22 -10.36 3.19
C GLN A 154 35.04 -11.58 2.72
N ILE A 155 34.87 -12.01 1.47
CA ILE A 155 35.52 -13.21 0.92
C ILE A 155 36.88 -12.93 0.24
N ALA A 156 37.30 -11.67 0.12
CA ALA A 156 38.57 -11.31 -0.50
C ALA A 156 39.78 -11.91 0.23
N ASN A 157 40.74 -12.42 -0.54
CA ASN A 157 41.85 -13.24 -0.05
C ASN A 157 42.97 -12.43 0.60
N SER A 158 43.21 -11.18 0.15
CA SER A 158 44.30 -10.34 0.64
C SER A 158 43.83 -9.03 1.30
N PRO A 159 44.60 -8.46 2.25
CA PRO A 159 44.34 -7.15 2.83
C PRO A 159 44.27 -6.02 1.78
N GLU A 160 45.09 -6.12 0.72
CA GLU A 160 45.13 -5.16 -0.38
C GLU A 160 43.85 -5.19 -1.21
N GLN A 161 43.36 -6.39 -1.56
CA GLN A 161 42.06 -6.55 -2.25
C GLN A 161 40.91 -5.98 -1.42
N LYS A 162 40.91 -6.23 -0.10
CA LYS A 162 39.92 -5.64 0.81
C LYS A 162 39.96 -4.12 0.79
N GLN A 163 41.14 -3.52 0.81
CA GLN A 163 41.29 -2.07 0.81
C GLN A 163 40.76 -1.43 -0.48
N ILE A 164 41.01 -2.07 -1.62
CA ILE A 164 40.52 -1.64 -2.94
C ILE A 164 39.00 -1.81 -3.05
N LEU A 165 38.44 -2.95 -2.62
CA LEU A 165 36.99 -3.20 -2.59
C LEU A 165 36.23 -2.23 -1.69
N LYS A 166 36.84 -1.77 -0.59
CA LYS A 166 36.23 -0.81 0.32
C LYS A 166 35.87 0.51 -0.37
N VAL A 167 36.62 0.91 -1.41
CA VAL A 167 36.33 2.12 -2.20
C VAL A 167 34.98 1.97 -2.91
N VAL A 168 34.80 0.90 -3.68
CA VAL A 168 33.55 0.65 -4.41
C VAL A 168 32.37 0.29 -3.52
N CYS A 169 32.60 -0.32 -2.34
CA CYS A 169 31.58 -0.46 -1.31
C CYS A 169 31.06 0.91 -0.86
N ASN A 170 31.95 1.88 -0.65
CA ASN A 170 31.54 3.24 -0.30
C ASN A 170 30.82 3.92 -1.47
N ASP A 171 31.29 3.77 -2.70
CA ASP A 171 30.62 4.35 -3.88
C ASP A 171 29.18 3.85 -4.00
N ALA A 172 28.97 2.54 -3.86
CA ALA A 172 27.63 1.95 -3.87
C ALA A 172 26.78 2.50 -2.70
N LYS A 173 27.34 2.59 -1.50
CA LYS A 173 26.65 3.10 -0.30
C LYS A 173 26.22 4.56 -0.43
N TYR A 174 27.02 5.40 -1.09
CA TYR A 174 26.78 6.84 -1.24
C TYR A 174 26.18 7.21 -2.61
N SER A 175 25.83 6.23 -3.45
CA SER A 175 25.23 6.48 -4.77
C SER A 175 23.76 6.92 -4.67
N TYR A 176 23.34 7.75 -5.63
CA TYR A 176 21.98 8.31 -5.67
C TYR A 176 20.98 7.30 -6.23
N PRO A 177 19.84 7.06 -5.55
CA PRO A 177 18.78 6.19 -6.05
C PRO A 177 18.13 6.80 -7.30
N SER A 178 17.83 5.96 -8.30
CA SER A 178 17.19 6.40 -9.55
C SER A 178 16.43 5.27 -10.23
N ASP A 179 15.34 5.63 -10.90
CA ASP A 179 14.46 4.78 -11.71
C ASP A 179 14.50 5.18 -13.20
N ALA A 180 15.41 6.08 -13.57
CA ALA A 180 15.55 6.55 -14.95
C ALA A 180 16.05 5.43 -15.87
N ILE A 181 15.30 5.18 -16.95
CA ILE A 181 15.56 4.09 -17.92
C ILE A 181 16.95 4.23 -18.55
N GLU A 182 17.39 5.47 -18.80
CA GLU A 182 18.70 5.80 -19.40
C GLU A 182 19.88 5.29 -18.57
N ILE A 183 19.67 5.06 -17.27
CA ILE A 183 20.68 4.58 -16.32
C ILE A 183 20.75 3.04 -16.34
N GLY A 184 19.75 2.35 -16.90
CA GLY A 184 19.71 0.89 -16.96
C GLY A 184 20.92 0.28 -17.69
N GLY A 185 21.40 0.94 -18.74
CA GLY A 185 22.58 0.50 -19.49
C GLY A 185 23.85 0.45 -18.62
N ILE A 186 24.12 1.51 -17.86
CA ILE A 186 25.29 1.57 -16.99
C ILE A 186 25.16 0.63 -15.78
N GLU A 187 23.95 0.38 -15.29
CA GLU A 187 23.71 -0.59 -14.21
C GLU A 187 23.96 -2.04 -14.65
N VAL A 188 23.66 -2.39 -15.90
CA VAL A 188 24.02 -3.70 -16.46
C VAL A 188 25.54 -3.88 -16.53
N GLU A 189 26.27 -2.82 -16.93
CA GLU A 189 27.74 -2.85 -16.94
C GLU A 189 28.33 -2.97 -15.53
N ILE A 190 27.79 -2.22 -14.57
CA ILE A 190 28.18 -2.32 -13.15
C ILE A 190 28.00 -3.75 -12.63
N ARG A 191 26.87 -4.40 -12.94
CA ARG A 191 26.61 -5.79 -12.52
C ARG A 191 27.65 -6.76 -13.09
N LYS A 192 27.96 -6.64 -14.39
CA LYS A 192 29.01 -7.44 -15.04
C LYS A 192 30.39 -7.24 -14.40
N LEU A 193 30.73 -5.99 -14.03
CA LEU A 193 32.00 -5.70 -13.37
C LEU A 193 32.06 -6.32 -11.96
N ILE A 194 30.95 -6.33 -11.22
CA ILE A 194 30.86 -7.03 -9.92
C ILE A 194 31.08 -8.54 -10.10
N ASP A 195 30.46 -9.16 -11.11
CA ASP A 195 30.65 -10.59 -11.41
C ASP A 195 32.10 -10.92 -11.83
N ASN A 196 32.74 -10.01 -12.57
CA ASN A 196 34.15 -10.15 -12.96
C ASN A 196 35.10 -10.04 -11.76
N ILE A 197 34.81 -9.15 -10.80
CA ILE A 197 35.56 -9.06 -9.53
C ILE A 197 35.45 -10.38 -8.78
N GLU A 198 34.26 -10.97 -8.68
CA GLU A 198 34.07 -12.26 -8.02
C GLU A 198 34.93 -13.35 -8.67
N SER A 199 34.93 -13.41 -10.00
CA SER A 199 35.73 -14.37 -10.76
C SER A 199 37.23 -14.15 -10.54
N GLY A 200 37.71 -12.90 -10.49
CA GLY A 200 39.10 -12.56 -10.18
C GLY A 200 39.52 -12.96 -8.76
N ILE A 201 38.62 -12.85 -7.77
CA ILE A 201 38.87 -13.33 -6.40
C ILE A 201 38.99 -14.86 -6.38
N ILE A 202 38.13 -15.57 -7.10
CA ILE A 202 38.14 -17.05 -7.17
C ILE A 202 39.41 -17.55 -7.89
N GLU A 203 39.80 -16.91 -8.97
CA GLU A 203 41.02 -17.21 -9.75
C GLU A 203 42.31 -16.79 -9.03
N ASN A 204 42.18 -16.06 -7.91
CA ASN A 204 43.28 -15.49 -7.13
C ASN A 204 44.21 -14.59 -7.97
N ASP A 205 43.62 -13.79 -8.84
CA ASP A 205 44.29 -12.82 -9.72
C ASP A 205 44.10 -11.39 -9.18
N PRO A 206 45.03 -10.87 -8.36
CA PRO A 206 44.89 -9.57 -7.72
C PRO A 206 44.97 -8.39 -8.71
N ASP A 207 45.69 -8.55 -9.83
CA ASP A 207 45.84 -7.49 -10.83
C ASP A 207 44.52 -7.27 -11.58
N LYS A 208 43.88 -8.37 -11.99
CA LYS A 208 42.54 -8.35 -12.61
C LYS A 208 41.49 -7.75 -11.68
N VAL A 209 41.53 -8.07 -10.38
CA VAL A 209 40.62 -7.48 -9.39
C VAL A 209 40.84 -5.96 -9.28
N SER A 210 42.09 -5.51 -9.21
CA SER A 210 42.43 -4.09 -9.10
C SER A 210 41.95 -3.28 -10.31
N GLU A 211 42.21 -3.78 -11.52
CA GLU A 211 41.78 -3.14 -12.78
C GLU A 211 40.25 -3.05 -12.88
N THR A 212 39.57 -4.15 -12.53
CA THR A 212 38.10 -4.21 -12.59
C THR A 212 37.46 -3.27 -11.56
N VAL A 213 38.05 -3.14 -10.36
CA VAL A 213 37.56 -2.21 -9.33
C VAL A 213 37.73 -0.75 -9.75
N ASN A 214 38.85 -0.37 -10.38
CA ASN A 214 39.05 0.99 -10.88
C ASN A 214 38.02 1.36 -11.97
N THR A 215 37.74 0.40 -12.85
CA THR A 215 36.69 0.55 -13.87
C THR A 215 35.32 0.71 -13.22
N LEU A 216 35.03 -0.10 -12.20
CA LEU A 216 33.78 -0.04 -11.45
C LEU A 216 33.59 1.30 -10.73
N HIS A 217 34.65 1.83 -10.10
CA HIS A 217 34.64 3.16 -9.47
C HIS A 217 34.22 4.25 -10.47
N THR A 218 34.82 4.25 -11.65
CA THR A 218 34.51 5.21 -12.73
C THR A 218 33.05 5.09 -13.19
N LYS A 219 32.53 3.87 -13.31
CA LYS A 219 31.12 3.64 -13.69
C LYS A 219 30.14 4.12 -12.61
N PHE A 220 30.46 3.97 -11.33
CA PHE A 220 29.65 4.55 -10.26
C PHE A 220 29.62 6.08 -10.30
N GLN A 221 30.76 6.73 -10.58
CA GLN A 221 30.79 8.19 -10.75
C GLN A 221 29.93 8.66 -11.92
N LEU A 222 30.12 8.06 -13.09
CA LEU A 222 29.32 8.37 -14.29
C LEU A 222 27.82 8.14 -14.04
N ARG A 223 27.46 7.03 -13.38
CA ARG A 223 26.09 6.75 -12.99
C ARG A 223 25.53 7.89 -12.14
N ASN A 224 26.26 8.30 -11.10
CA ASN A 224 25.82 9.35 -10.19
C ASN A 224 25.69 10.73 -10.87
N GLU A 225 26.52 11.03 -11.87
CA GLU A 225 26.36 12.24 -12.70
C GLU A 225 25.10 12.16 -13.57
N MET A 226 24.85 11.01 -14.20
CA MET A 226 23.61 10.79 -14.98
C MET A 226 22.35 10.89 -14.13
N VAL A 227 22.41 10.46 -12.85
CA VAL A 227 21.31 10.64 -11.89
C VAL A 227 21.08 12.13 -11.57
N LYS A 228 22.14 12.94 -11.44
CA LYS A 228 22.00 14.36 -11.10
C LYS A 228 21.46 15.23 -12.24
N ASN A 229 21.71 14.82 -13.49
CA ASN A 229 21.34 15.57 -14.69
C ASN A 229 19.95 15.18 -15.25
N ASN A 230 19.31 14.17 -14.65
CA ASN A 230 17.92 13.77 -14.89
C ASN A 230 16.99 14.45 -13.88
#